data_AF-A0A7X7UTZ7-F1
#
_entry.id   AF-A0A7X7UTZ7-F1
#
_cell.length_a   1.000
_cell.length_b   1.000
_cell.length_c   1.000
_cell.angle_alpha   90.00
_cell.angle_beta   90.00
_cell.angle_gamma   90.00
#
_symmetry.space_group_name_H-M   'P 1'
#
loop_
_entity.id
_entity.type
_entity.pdbx_description
1 polymer ?
#
loop_
_entity_poly.entity_id
_entity_poly.type
_entity_poly.pdbx_seq_one_letter_code
_entity_poly.pdbx_strand_id
1 'polypeptide(L)'
;MKIKNICCIGAGYVGGPTMAVIAQKCPEIRVTVVDINPDRIAAWQTDELPVYEPGLLEVVKEARGRNLFFSTDIEKGIREAEMIFISVNTPTKTYGTGKGRAADLKYVELSARQIAQTATSDKIVVEKSTLPVRTAQSIKAILD
;
A
#
# COMPACT_ATOMS: atom_id res chain seq x y z
N MET A 1 -4.98 17.67 10.58
CA MET A 1 -5.20 17.24 9.19
C MET A 1 -6.42 16.33 9.13
N LYS A 2 -7.38 16.55 8.21
CA LYS A 2 -8.53 15.64 7.99
C LYS A 2 -8.21 14.72 6.81
N ILE A 3 -8.34 13.42 6.99
CA ILE A 3 -8.09 12.43 5.92
C ILE A 3 -9.27 12.41 4.96
N LYS A 4 -9.00 12.63 3.67
CA LYS A 4 -9.95 12.49 2.56
C LYS A 4 -9.43 11.54 1.48
N ASN A 5 -8.11 11.43 1.36
CA ASN A 5 -7.41 10.63 0.37
C ASN A 5 -6.42 9.68 1.08
N ILE A 6 -6.58 8.40 0.82
CA ILE A 6 -5.67 7.35 1.24
C ILE A 6 -4.96 6.79 0.02
N CYS A 7 -3.64 6.69 0.08
CA CYS A 7 -2.83 5.91 -0.85
C CYS A 7 -2.31 4.65 -0.16
N CYS A 8 -2.32 3.50 -0.83
CA CYS A 8 -1.69 2.29 -0.34
C CYS A 8 -0.68 1.80 -1.37
N ILE A 9 0.61 1.79 -0.99
CA ILE A 9 1.69 1.24 -1.79
C ILE A 9 1.78 -0.26 -1.52
N GLY A 10 1.45 -1.05 -2.54
CA GLY A 10 1.38 -2.51 -2.52
C GLY A 10 -0.04 -3.02 -2.69
N ALA A 11 -0.34 -3.64 -3.83
CA ALA A 11 -1.65 -4.20 -4.17
C ALA A 11 -1.72 -5.72 -3.94
N GLY A 12 -0.98 -6.22 -2.95
CA GLY A 12 -0.95 -7.64 -2.59
C GLY A 12 -2.08 -8.07 -1.65
N TYR A 13 -1.92 -9.24 -1.04
CA TYR A 13 -2.87 -9.85 -0.10
C TYR A 13 -3.23 -8.98 1.12
N VAL A 14 -2.35 -8.10 1.57
CA VAL A 14 -2.63 -7.21 2.70
C VAL A 14 -3.25 -5.90 2.21
N GLY A 15 -2.58 -5.22 1.26
CA GLY A 15 -2.99 -3.89 0.81
C GLY A 15 -4.35 -3.89 0.10
N GLY A 16 -4.56 -4.78 -0.88
CA GLY A 16 -5.79 -4.82 -1.65
C GLY A 16 -7.05 -5.02 -0.79
N PRO A 17 -7.16 -6.14 -0.05
CA PRO A 17 -8.33 -6.40 0.81
C PRO A 17 -8.56 -5.34 1.88
N THR A 18 -7.49 -4.86 2.55
CA THR A 18 -7.63 -3.80 3.57
C THR A 18 -8.23 -2.54 2.96
N MET A 19 -7.72 -2.11 1.80
CA MET A 19 -8.18 -0.89 1.14
C MET A 19 -9.59 -1.05 0.54
N ALA A 20 -9.94 -2.23 0.04
CA ALA A 20 -11.28 -2.53 -0.43
C ALA A 20 -12.32 -2.37 0.69
N VAL A 21 -12.04 -2.91 1.88
CA VAL A 21 -12.92 -2.77 3.05
C VAL A 21 -13.00 -1.32 3.54
N ILE A 22 -11.87 -0.59 3.59
CA ILE A 22 -11.88 0.83 3.97
C ILE A 22 -12.75 1.64 2.98
N ALA A 23 -12.59 1.42 1.67
CA ALA A 23 -13.39 2.13 0.68
C ALA A 23 -14.89 1.79 0.79
N GLN A 24 -15.23 0.53 1.09
CA GLN A 24 -16.61 0.11 1.34
C GLN A 24 -17.20 0.81 2.57
N LYS A 25 -16.47 0.82 3.69
CA LYS A 25 -16.96 1.30 4.99
C LYS A 25 -16.84 2.82 5.18
N CYS A 26 -16.02 3.49 4.40
CA CYS A 26 -15.82 4.94 4.44
C CYS A 26 -16.07 5.55 3.05
N PRO A 27 -17.34 5.67 2.60
CA PRO A 27 -17.69 6.18 1.28
C PRO A 27 -17.16 7.58 0.95
N GLU A 28 -16.92 8.39 1.97
CA GLU A 28 -16.40 9.76 1.89
C GLU A 28 -14.88 9.85 1.67
N ILE A 29 -14.16 8.73 1.83
CA ILE A 29 -12.72 8.65 1.64
C ILE A 29 -12.41 8.08 0.26
N ARG A 30 -11.58 8.78 -0.50
CA ARG A 30 -10.99 8.28 -1.75
C ARG A 30 -9.79 7.39 -1.41
N VAL A 31 -9.83 6.14 -1.84
CA VAL A 31 -8.78 5.14 -1.61
C VAL A 31 -8.13 4.75 -2.94
N THR A 32 -6.82 4.95 -3.05
CA THR A 32 -6.04 4.56 -4.23
C THR A 32 -5.00 3.54 -3.85
N VAL A 33 -5.08 2.34 -4.41
CA VAL A 33 -4.08 1.29 -4.26
C VAL A 33 -3.13 1.37 -5.44
N VAL A 34 -1.83 1.44 -5.15
CA VAL A 34 -0.78 1.54 -6.17
C VAL A 34 0.22 0.41 -6.07
N ASP A 35 0.71 -0.07 -7.21
CA ASP A 35 1.73 -1.13 -7.27
C ASP A 35 2.59 -0.93 -8.53
N ILE A 36 3.86 -1.33 -8.44
CA ILE A 36 4.78 -1.28 -9.58
C ILE A 36 4.45 -2.34 -10.64
N ASN A 37 3.69 -3.37 -10.28
CA ASN A 37 3.32 -4.45 -11.18
C ASN A 37 2.04 -4.07 -11.96
N PRO A 38 2.15 -3.76 -13.28
CA PRO A 38 1.00 -3.35 -14.08
C PRO A 38 -0.02 -4.47 -14.25
N ASP A 39 0.41 -5.72 -14.38
CA ASP A 39 -0.49 -6.87 -14.57
C ASP A 39 -1.35 -7.10 -13.33
N ARG A 40 -0.75 -6.95 -12.14
CA ARG A 40 -1.49 -7.02 -10.86
C ARG A 40 -2.53 -5.90 -10.76
N ILE A 41 -2.16 -4.67 -11.13
CA ILE A 41 -3.10 -3.54 -11.14
C ILE A 41 -4.22 -3.77 -12.15
N ALA A 42 -3.91 -4.30 -13.34
CA ALA A 42 -4.91 -4.64 -14.36
C ALA A 42 -5.89 -5.70 -13.83
N ALA A 43 -5.41 -6.74 -13.16
CA ALA A 43 -6.26 -7.78 -12.56
C ALA A 43 -7.22 -7.20 -11.49
N TRP A 44 -6.78 -6.23 -10.68
CA TRP A 44 -7.69 -5.55 -9.73
C TRP A 44 -8.79 -4.73 -10.40
N GLN A 45 -8.70 -4.48 -11.70
CA GLN A 45 -9.73 -3.79 -12.51
C GLN A 45 -10.69 -4.75 -13.22
N THR A 46 -10.49 -6.07 -13.11
CA THR A 46 -11.37 -7.10 -13.67
C THR A 46 -12.12 -7.86 -12.57
N ASP A 47 -12.98 -8.80 -12.94
CA ASP A 47 -13.65 -9.69 -11.99
C ASP A 47 -12.76 -10.88 -11.57
N GLU A 48 -11.58 -11.01 -12.18
CA GLU A 48 -10.56 -12.00 -11.87
C GLU A 48 -9.45 -11.35 -11.02
N LEU A 49 -9.73 -11.19 -9.72
CA LEU A 49 -8.82 -10.54 -8.80
C LEU A 49 -7.49 -11.32 -8.66
N PRO A 50 -6.35 -10.62 -8.46
CA PRO A 50 -5.03 -11.27 -8.34
C PRO A 50 -4.84 -12.03 -7.02
N VAL A 51 -5.83 -11.96 -6.11
CA VAL A 51 -5.89 -12.70 -4.85
C VAL A 51 -7.30 -13.24 -4.66
N TYR A 52 -7.40 -14.46 -4.13
CA TYR A 52 -8.68 -15.07 -3.79
C TYR A 52 -8.91 -14.98 -2.29
N GLU A 53 -10.02 -14.35 -1.92
CA GLU A 53 -10.55 -14.32 -0.55
C GLU A 53 -12.08 -14.41 -0.61
N PRO A 54 -12.73 -15.22 0.26
CA PRO A 54 -14.18 -15.34 0.28
C PRO A 54 -14.87 -13.98 0.45
N GLY A 55 -15.72 -13.59 -0.52
CA GLY A 55 -16.48 -12.34 -0.51
C GLY A 55 -15.73 -11.09 -0.95
N LEU A 56 -14.42 -11.17 -1.22
CA LEU A 56 -13.63 -10.00 -1.61
C LEU A 56 -14.09 -9.37 -2.93
N LEU A 57 -14.46 -10.19 -3.92
CA LEU A 57 -14.92 -9.69 -5.22
C LEU A 57 -16.13 -8.75 -5.07
N GLU A 58 -17.09 -9.09 -4.22
CA GLU A 58 -18.28 -8.28 -3.98
C GLU A 58 -17.94 -6.94 -3.32
N VAL A 59 -17.04 -6.96 -2.32
CA VAL A 59 -16.53 -5.74 -1.67
C VAL A 59 -15.83 -4.83 -2.67
N VAL A 60 -14.99 -5.40 -3.53
CA VAL A 60 -14.29 -4.64 -4.57
C VAL A 60 -15.28 -4.07 -5.58
N LYS A 61 -16.25 -4.85 -6.06
CA LYS A 61 -17.26 -4.40 -7.02
C LYS A 61 -18.09 -3.22 -6.49
N GLU A 62 -18.44 -3.23 -5.21
CA GLU A 62 -19.23 -2.16 -4.58
C GLU A 62 -18.47 -0.81 -4.50
N ALA A 63 -17.15 -0.87 -4.30
CA ALA A 63 -16.34 0.32 -4.07
C ALA A 63 -15.54 0.79 -5.31
N ARG A 64 -15.17 -0.13 -6.21
CA ARG A 64 -14.32 0.14 -7.37
C ARG A 64 -14.99 1.14 -8.31
N GLY A 65 -14.28 2.21 -8.64
CA GLY A 65 -14.79 3.31 -9.47
C GLY A 65 -15.65 4.33 -8.71
N ARG A 66 -16.24 3.97 -7.57
CA ARG A 66 -16.93 4.91 -6.67
C ARG A 66 -15.93 5.70 -5.84
N ASN A 67 -15.16 5.00 -5.01
CA ASN A 67 -14.13 5.60 -4.18
C ASN A 67 -12.88 4.72 -4.02
N LEU A 68 -12.86 3.51 -4.57
CA LEU A 68 -11.68 2.64 -4.67
C LEU A 68 -11.09 2.68 -6.07
N PHE A 69 -9.78 2.93 -6.16
CA PHE A 69 -9.05 3.04 -7.42
C PHE A 69 -7.76 2.22 -7.37
N PHE A 70 -7.34 1.70 -8.52
CA PHE A 70 -6.09 0.95 -8.68
C PHE A 70 -5.26 1.62 -9.78
N SER A 71 -3.98 1.87 -9.53
CA SER A 71 -3.11 2.62 -10.45
C SER A 71 -1.65 2.15 -10.37
N THR A 72 -0.89 2.35 -11.43
CA THR A 72 0.58 2.21 -11.44
C THR A 72 1.30 3.52 -11.14
N ASP A 73 0.57 4.65 -11.12
CA ASP A 73 1.12 5.98 -10.81
C ASP A 73 1.26 6.20 -9.30
N ILE A 74 2.35 5.69 -8.75
CA ILE A 74 2.67 5.77 -7.32
C ILE A 74 2.86 7.22 -6.87
N GLU A 75 3.55 8.03 -7.67
CA GLU A 75 3.87 9.39 -7.28
C GLU A 75 2.64 10.28 -7.15
N LYS A 76 1.71 10.17 -8.11
CA LYS A 76 0.42 10.86 -8.01
C LYS A 76 -0.34 10.43 -6.76
N GLY A 77 -0.37 9.12 -6.47
CA GLY A 77 -0.98 8.60 -5.24
C GLY A 77 -0.37 9.21 -3.97
N ILE A 78 0.96 9.34 -3.92
CA ILE A 78 1.67 9.97 -2.79
C ILE A 78 1.34 11.47 -2.68
N ARG A 79 1.35 12.21 -3.79
CA ARG A 79 1.07 13.66 -3.80
C ARG A 79 -0.33 13.97 -3.27
N GLU A 80 -1.33 13.24 -3.75
CA GLU A 80 -2.75 13.47 -3.46
C GLU A 80 -3.20 12.98 -2.08
N ALA A 81 -2.52 11.98 -1.50
CA ALA A 81 -2.94 11.39 -0.23
C ALA A 81 -2.61 12.24 0.99
N GLU A 82 -3.44 12.20 2.02
CA GLU A 82 -3.06 12.68 3.37
C GLU A 82 -2.54 11.53 4.25
N MET A 83 -2.96 10.29 3.95
CA MET A 83 -2.50 9.08 4.63
C MET A 83 -1.98 8.05 3.62
N ILE A 84 -0.79 7.53 3.88
CA ILE A 84 -0.10 6.60 2.99
C ILE A 84 0.18 5.29 3.74
N PHE A 85 -0.39 4.20 3.27
CA PHE A 85 -0.06 2.86 3.73
C PHE A 85 1.13 2.29 2.95
N ILE A 86 2.09 1.71 3.65
CA ILE A 86 3.14 0.88 3.07
C ILE A 86 2.80 -0.58 3.37
N SER A 87 2.44 -1.32 2.33
CA SER A 87 1.97 -2.71 2.37
C SER A 87 2.75 -3.56 1.36
N VAL A 88 4.08 -3.50 1.46
CA VAL A 88 5.03 -4.19 0.57
C VAL A 88 5.66 -5.40 1.27
N ASN A 89 6.19 -6.32 0.47
CA ASN A 89 6.82 -7.52 1.00
C ASN A 89 8.13 -7.19 1.74
N THR A 90 8.40 -7.93 2.82
CA THR A 90 9.66 -7.94 3.56
C THR A 90 10.26 -9.35 3.54
N PRO A 91 10.74 -9.83 2.37
CA PRO A 91 11.16 -11.21 2.23
C PRO A 91 12.35 -11.53 3.15
N THR A 92 12.51 -12.79 3.54
CA THR A 92 13.67 -13.22 4.31
C THR A 92 14.97 -13.01 3.52
N LYS A 93 15.98 -12.41 4.14
CA LYS A 93 17.29 -12.16 3.52
C LYS A 93 17.91 -13.48 3.03
N THR A 94 18.41 -13.48 1.79
CA THR A 94 19.11 -14.62 1.20
C THR A 94 20.64 -14.48 1.29
N TYR A 95 21.15 -13.37 1.86
CA TYR A 95 22.57 -13.03 1.95
C TYR A 95 22.89 -12.23 3.23
N GLY A 96 24.19 -12.14 3.55
CA GLY A 96 24.72 -11.33 4.66
C GLY A 96 24.25 -11.74 6.05
N THR A 97 24.43 -10.84 7.03
CA THR A 97 23.99 -11.05 8.42
C THR A 97 22.49 -11.28 8.47
N GLY A 98 22.08 -12.35 9.17
CA GLY A 98 20.67 -12.74 9.27
C GLY A 98 20.14 -13.52 8.08
N LYS A 99 20.99 -14.03 7.17
CA LYS A 99 20.58 -14.92 6.07
C LYS A 99 19.65 -16.05 6.57
N GLY A 100 18.51 -16.22 5.89
CA GLY A 100 17.49 -17.22 6.18
C GLY A 100 16.63 -16.93 7.42
N ARG A 101 16.83 -15.78 8.09
CA ARG A 101 16.15 -15.46 9.36
C ARG A 101 15.61 -14.02 9.43
N ALA A 102 16.44 -13.04 9.08
CA ALA A 102 16.07 -11.63 9.15
C ALA A 102 15.25 -11.20 7.93
N ALA A 103 14.32 -10.28 8.13
CA ALA A 103 13.58 -9.63 7.06
C ALA A 103 14.49 -8.67 6.26
N ASP A 104 14.32 -8.64 4.95
CA ASP A 104 14.89 -7.65 4.05
C ASP A 104 13.92 -6.47 3.96
N LEU A 105 14.34 -5.31 4.46
CA LEU A 105 13.52 -4.10 4.51
C LEU A 105 13.65 -3.24 3.24
N LYS A 106 14.40 -3.69 2.23
CA LYS A 106 14.66 -2.91 1.01
C LYS A 106 13.40 -2.28 0.40
N TYR A 107 12.31 -3.03 0.28
CA TYR A 107 11.09 -2.49 -0.33
C TYR A 107 10.39 -1.44 0.53
N VAL A 108 10.40 -1.62 1.85
CA VAL A 108 9.87 -0.64 2.81
C VAL A 108 10.69 0.65 2.74
N GLU A 109 12.01 0.54 2.72
CA GLU A 109 12.91 1.69 2.62
C GLU A 109 12.77 2.41 1.28
N LEU A 110 12.63 1.69 0.17
CA LEU A 110 12.38 2.28 -1.14
C LEU A 110 11.05 3.04 -1.16
N SER A 111 9.98 2.49 -0.60
CA SER A 111 8.70 3.19 -0.47
C SER A 111 8.83 4.44 0.41
N ALA A 112 9.53 4.36 1.55
CA ALA A 112 9.75 5.52 2.42
C ALA A 112 10.54 6.62 1.71
N ARG A 113 11.61 6.27 0.97
CA ARG A 113 12.39 7.24 0.18
C ARG A 113 11.57 7.88 -0.92
N GLN A 114 10.73 7.10 -1.61
CA GLN A 114 9.84 7.65 -2.64
C GLN A 114 8.81 8.61 -2.03
N ILE A 115 8.26 8.30 -0.85
CA ILE A 115 7.39 9.22 -0.12
C ILE A 115 8.14 10.51 0.22
N ALA A 116 9.36 10.42 0.77
CA ALA A 116 10.16 11.59 1.11
C ALA A 116 10.47 12.50 -0.10
N GLN A 117 10.70 11.90 -1.27
CA GLN A 117 11.01 12.64 -2.51
C GLN A 117 9.78 13.26 -3.17
N THR A 118 8.61 12.66 -3.01
CA THR A 118 7.41 13.03 -3.75
C THR A 118 6.40 13.83 -2.93
N ALA A 119 6.38 13.66 -1.60
CA ALA A 119 5.44 14.37 -0.73
C ALA A 119 5.72 15.88 -0.74
N THR A 120 4.68 16.66 -1.02
CA THR A 120 4.73 18.14 -1.04
C THR A 120 3.97 18.79 0.12
N SER A 121 3.37 17.97 0.99
CA SER A 121 2.62 18.38 2.17
C SER A 121 2.73 17.32 3.26
N ASP A 122 2.35 17.68 4.49
CA ASP A 122 2.36 16.75 5.62
C ASP A 122 1.55 15.49 5.33
N LYS A 123 2.13 14.33 5.62
CA LYS A 123 1.50 13.02 5.42
C LYS A 123 1.52 12.21 6.71
N ILE A 124 0.51 11.38 6.94
CA ILE A 124 0.58 10.28 7.91
C ILE A 124 1.02 9.02 7.16
N VAL A 125 2.17 8.48 7.52
CA VAL A 125 2.66 7.21 6.96
C VAL A 125 2.35 6.06 7.91
N VAL A 126 1.63 5.07 7.42
CA VAL A 126 1.22 3.89 8.16
C VAL A 126 1.95 2.67 7.59
N GLU A 127 2.81 2.06 8.40
CA GLU A 127 3.34 0.75 8.07
C GLU A 127 2.25 -0.30 8.32
N LYS A 128 2.01 -1.16 7.33
CA LYS A 128 1.04 -2.25 7.43
C LYS A 128 1.67 -3.53 6.91
N SER A 129 2.03 -4.41 7.84
CA SER A 129 2.58 -5.73 7.57
C SER A 129 2.04 -6.75 8.57
N THR A 130 2.11 -8.04 8.22
CA THR A 130 1.85 -9.14 9.16
C THR A 130 3.06 -9.44 10.05
N LEU A 131 4.24 -8.92 9.72
CA LEU A 131 5.50 -9.15 10.45
C LEU A 131 6.31 -7.85 10.64
N PRO A 132 5.84 -6.90 11.47
CA PRO A 132 6.55 -5.64 11.70
C PRO A 132 7.77 -5.86 12.62
N VAL A 133 8.98 -5.86 12.06
CA VAL A 133 10.23 -5.97 12.83
C VAL A 133 11.05 -4.70 12.65
N ARG A 134 10.87 -3.73 13.55
CA ARG A 134 11.54 -2.40 13.53
C ARG A 134 11.33 -1.59 12.24
N THR A 135 10.37 -1.98 11.40
CA THR A 135 10.03 -1.34 10.13
C THR A 135 9.67 0.13 10.30
N ALA A 136 8.84 0.46 11.29
CA ALA A 136 8.47 1.84 11.60
C ALA A 136 9.69 2.72 11.99
N GLN A 137 10.67 2.16 12.70
CA GLN A 137 11.90 2.88 13.06
C GLN A 137 12.75 3.18 11.81
N SER A 138 12.88 2.22 10.90
CA SER A 138 13.58 2.41 9.62
C SER A 138 12.89 3.45 8.74
N ILE A 139 11.55 3.43 8.67
CA ILE A 139 10.77 4.44 7.95
C ILE A 139 11.02 5.83 8.54
N LYS A 140 10.89 5.97 9.86
CA LYS A 140 11.12 7.25 10.54
C LYS A 140 12.50 7.83 10.24
N ALA A 141 13.55 7.00 10.33
CA ALA A 141 14.92 7.43 10.06
C ALA A 141 15.18 7.89 8.60
N ILE A 142 14.28 7.56 7.67
CA ILE A 142 14.35 8.01 6.26
C ILE A 142 13.51 9.28 6.03
N LEU A 143 12.43 9.44 6.79
CA LEU A 143 11.48 10.57 6.64
C LEU A 143 11.87 11.80 7.49
N ASP A 144 12.64 11.60 8.57
CA ASP A 144 13.27 12.66 9.36
C ASP A 144 14.46 13.30 8.61
#